data_AF-H2Z0R0-F1
#
_entry.id   AF-H2Z0R0-F1
#
_cell.length_a   1.000
_cell.length_b   1.000
_cell.length_c   1.000
_cell.angle_alpha   90.00
_cell.angle_beta   90.00
_cell.angle_gamma   90.00
#
_symmetry.space_group_name_H-M   'P 1'
#
loop_
_entity.id
_entity.type
_entity.pdbx_description
1 polymer ?
#
loop_
_entity_poly.entity_id
_entity_poly.type
_entity_poly.pdbx_seq_one_letter_code
_entity_poly.pdbx_strand_id
1 'polypeptide(L)'
;MTVTYTHEVANARLSGFSSLLVRWKGSVYKLFYNLFLQELNTYRTHCGSLVNYDWISVPLVYTQVVTVAVYMFFVSTLLSRQYLDPTMNYTGHEVDLYVPIFTICQFFFYMGWLKVAEQLINPFGEDDDDFEVNWCIDRNLEISMLAVDQMYSKHPKMQRDLYWNIPNPDVPYTAASANHKVEPFMGSTFDMRLPKENVQIPENRMDLLKDINDSKVNNQ
;
A
#
# COMPACT_ATOMS: atom_id res chain seq x y z
N MET A 1 -25.10 27.71 24.64
CA MET A 1 -24.27 27.95 25.84
C MET A 1 -22.99 27.15 25.64
N THR A 2 -21.97 27.75 25.04
CA THR A 2 -20.69 27.08 24.73
C THR A 2 -19.79 27.18 25.96
N VAL A 3 -19.62 26.05 26.64
CA VAL A 3 -18.67 25.92 27.74
C VAL A 3 -17.26 25.91 27.13
N THR A 4 -16.40 26.81 27.55
CA THR A 4 -14.98 26.85 27.13
C THR A 4 -14.18 25.79 27.87
N TYR A 5 -13.61 24.84 27.13
CA TYR A 5 -12.91 23.65 27.66
C TYR A 5 -11.39 23.83 27.83
N THR A 6 -10.86 25.02 27.54
CA THR A 6 -9.42 25.29 27.40
C THR A 6 -8.61 25.12 28.68
N HIS A 7 -9.22 25.24 29.87
CA HIS A 7 -8.46 25.26 31.12
C HIS A 7 -8.15 23.87 31.73
N GLU A 8 -8.84 22.80 31.32
CA GLU A 8 -8.63 21.46 31.89
C GLU A 8 -7.88 20.47 30.98
N VAL A 9 -7.80 20.74 29.67
CA VAL A 9 -7.03 19.91 28.71
C VAL A 9 -5.52 19.98 28.97
N ALA A 10 -5.05 21.03 29.66
CA ALA A 10 -3.64 21.24 29.97
C ALA A 10 -3.05 20.26 31.01
N ASN A 11 -3.88 19.50 31.74
CA ASN A 11 -3.41 18.53 32.74
C ASN A 11 -3.70 17.09 32.27
N ALA A 12 -2.78 16.52 31.49
CA ALA A 12 -2.81 15.12 31.06
C ALA A 12 -2.61 14.16 32.24
N ARG A 13 -3.69 13.82 32.96
CA ARG A 13 -3.73 12.71 33.92
C ARG A 13 -4.34 11.48 33.25
N LEU A 14 -3.86 10.29 33.61
CA LEU A 14 -4.33 8.99 33.09
C LEU A 14 -5.86 8.78 33.22
N SER A 15 -6.51 9.47 34.17
CA SER A 15 -7.96 9.44 34.43
C SER A 15 -8.75 10.62 33.83
N GLY A 16 -8.08 11.56 33.15
CA GLY A 16 -8.74 12.71 32.53
C GLY A 16 -9.66 12.30 31.38
N PHE A 17 -9.20 11.34 30.57
CA PHE A 17 -9.96 10.80 29.45
C PHE A 17 -11.25 10.09 29.90
N SER A 18 -11.17 9.24 30.93
CA SER A 18 -12.35 8.53 31.47
C SER A 18 -13.36 9.47 32.13
N SER A 19 -12.90 10.56 32.76
CA SER A 19 -13.77 11.56 33.39
C SER A 19 -14.52 12.43 32.35
N LEU A 20 -13.87 12.73 31.22
CA LEU A 20 -14.48 13.40 30.08
C LEU A 20 -15.59 12.55 29.44
N LEU A 21 -15.34 11.25 29.30
CA LEU A 21 -16.30 10.28 28.73
C LEU A 21 -17.61 10.18 29.52
N VAL A 22 -17.55 10.19 30.86
CA VAL A 22 -18.75 10.10 31.72
C VAL A 22 -19.62 11.36 31.62
N ARG A 23 -19.03 12.51 31.29
CA ARG A 23 -19.72 13.80 31.24
C ARG A 23 -20.47 14.02 29.92
N TRP A 24 -20.20 13.21 28.89
CA TRP A 24 -20.78 13.29 27.55
C TRP A 24 -22.02 12.38 27.44
N LYS A 25 -23.16 12.82 28.03
CA LYS A 25 -24.45 12.11 27.97
C LYS A 25 -25.15 12.32 26.62
N GLY A 26 -25.00 11.40 25.65
CA GLY A 26 -25.79 11.40 24.42
C GLY A 26 -25.54 10.19 23.50
N SER A 27 -26.61 9.63 22.91
CA SER A 27 -26.62 8.42 22.07
C SER A 27 -25.60 8.42 20.91
N VAL A 28 -25.32 9.61 20.34
CA VAL A 28 -24.35 9.83 19.27
C VAL A 28 -22.92 9.46 19.73
N TYR A 29 -22.57 9.71 20.99
CA TYR A 29 -21.25 9.37 21.53
C TYR A 29 -20.98 7.88 21.62
N LYS A 30 -22.02 7.03 21.74
CA LYS A 30 -21.80 5.58 21.78
C LYS A 30 -21.26 5.06 20.44
N LEU A 31 -21.72 5.62 19.33
CA LEU A 31 -21.22 5.28 17.99
C LEU A 31 -19.80 5.83 17.77
N PHE A 32 -19.57 7.12 18.07
CA PHE A 32 -18.25 7.73 17.94
C PHE A 32 -17.20 7.12 18.86
N TYR A 33 -17.59 6.70 20.07
CA TYR A 33 -16.70 6.03 21.01
C TYR A 33 -16.27 4.66 20.53
N ASN A 34 -17.21 3.86 20.01
CA ASN A 34 -16.87 2.56 19.42
C ASN A 34 -15.94 2.72 18.22
N LEU A 35 -16.18 3.71 17.37
CA LEU A 35 -15.31 4.03 16.24
C LEU A 35 -13.91 4.44 16.71
N PHE A 36 -13.82 5.35 17.68
CA PHE A 36 -12.53 5.78 18.23
C PHE A 36 -11.73 4.62 18.85
N LEU A 37 -12.39 3.76 19.63
CA LEU A 37 -11.75 2.57 20.19
C LEU A 37 -11.32 1.57 19.12
N GLN A 38 -12.12 1.43 18.05
CA GLN A 38 -11.77 0.58 16.92
C GLN A 38 -10.50 1.09 16.23
N GLU A 39 -10.43 2.39 15.93
CA GLU A 39 -9.22 3.01 15.34
C GLU A 39 -7.99 2.89 16.25
N LEU A 40 -8.14 3.10 17.56
CA LEU A 40 -7.06 2.89 18.52
C LEU A 40 -6.59 1.43 18.57
N ASN A 41 -7.51 0.46 18.49
CA ASN A 41 -7.14 -0.94 18.48
C ASN A 41 -6.51 -1.36 17.15
N THR A 42 -6.91 -0.76 16.03
CA THR A 42 -6.23 -0.91 14.73
C THR A 42 -4.80 -0.39 14.84
N TYR A 43 -4.58 0.81 15.39
CA TYR A 43 -3.25 1.36 15.64
C TYR A 43 -2.40 0.45 16.54
N ARG A 44 -2.98 -0.03 17.66
CA ARG A 44 -2.32 -0.98 18.57
C ARG A 44 -1.96 -2.29 17.86
N THR A 45 -2.81 -2.78 16.97
CA THR A 45 -2.54 -3.99 16.18
C THR A 45 -1.33 -3.78 15.27
N HIS A 46 -1.21 -2.62 14.62
CA HIS A 46 -0.03 -2.30 13.82
C HIS A 46 1.25 -2.21 14.66
N CYS A 47 1.22 -1.56 15.82
CA CYS A 47 2.36 -1.58 16.74
C CYS A 47 2.72 -3.00 17.21
N GLY A 48 1.70 -3.83 17.49
CA GLY A 48 1.89 -5.23 17.85
C GLY A 48 2.51 -6.06 16.72
N SER A 49 2.11 -5.81 15.46
CA SER A 49 2.74 -6.43 14.30
C SER A 49 4.23 -6.07 14.19
N LEU A 50 4.59 -4.80 14.41
CA LEU A 50 6.01 -4.37 14.42
C LEU A 50 6.82 -5.12 15.49
N VAL A 51 6.30 -5.20 16.72
CA VAL A 51 6.94 -5.97 17.81
C VAL A 51 7.04 -7.45 17.45
N ASN A 52 6.03 -8.03 16.80
CA ASN A 52 6.08 -9.44 16.39
C ASN A 52 7.16 -9.70 15.32
N TYR A 53 7.35 -8.77 14.37
CA TYR A 53 8.41 -8.87 13.36
C TYR A 53 9.80 -8.72 13.97
N ASP A 54 9.97 -7.85 14.96
CA ASP A 54 11.22 -7.67 15.69
C ASP A 54 11.52 -8.86 16.62
N TRP A 55 10.51 -9.37 17.32
CA TRP A 55 10.66 -10.49 18.25
C TRP A 55 10.94 -11.81 17.54
N ILE A 56 10.23 -12.09 16.44
CA ILE A 56 10.33 -13.35 15.69
C ILE A 56 11.03 -13.06 14.37
N SER A 57 12.36 -13.00 14.42
CA SER A 57 13.20 -12.91 13.23
C SER A 57 13.14 -14.20 12.40
N VAL A 58 13.60 -14.11 11.14
CA VAL A 58 13.81 -15.30 10.30
C VAL A 58 14.70 -16.30 11.06
N PRO A 59 14.35 -17.61 11.11
CA PRO A 59 15.16 -18.60 11.80
C PRO A 59 16.61 -18.58 11.32
N LEU A 60 17.55 -18.51 12.27
CA LEU A 60 18.98 -18.38 11.98
C LEU A 60 19.51 -19.48 11.04
N VAL A 61 18.98 -20.69 11.15
CA VAL A 61 19.38 -21.80 10.28
C VAL A 61 19.08 -21.52 8.80
N TYR A 62 18.03 -20.77 8.48
CA TYR A 62 17.69 -20.47 7.09
C TYR A 62 18.68 -19.48 6.47
N THR A 63 19.03 -18.42 7.21
CA THR A 63 20.04 -17.46 6.74
C THR A 63 21.41 -18.12 6.63
N GLN A 64 21.76 -19.00 7.57
CA GLN A 64 23.00 -19.79 7.53
C GLN A 64 23.07 -20.75 6.34
N VAL A 65 21.99 -21.49 6.04
CA VAL A 65 21.97 -22.43 4.92
C VAL A 65 22.16 -21.70 3.59
N VAL A 66 21.49 -20.57 3.39
CA VAL A 66 21.60 -19.78 2.16
C VAL A 66 23.01 -19.20 2.01
N THR A 67 23.56 -18.60 3.06
CA THR A 67 24.92 -18.03 3.03
C THR A 67 25.98 -19.09 2.76
N VAL A 68 25.91 -20.24 3.42
CA VAL A 68 26.82 -21.37 3.17
C VAL A 68 26.69 -21.86 1.72
N ALA A 69 25.47 -22.00 1.19
CA ALA A 69 25.28 -22.46 -0.18
C ALA A 69 25.91 -21.50 -1.22
N VAL A 70 25.66 -20.19 -1.07
CA VAL A 70 26.23 -19.17 -1.97
C VAL A 70 27.76 -19.13 -1.85
N TYR A 71 28.29 -19.20 -0.63
CA TYR A 71 29.75 -19.14 -0.41
C TYR A 71 30.45 -20.40 -0.92
N MET A 72 29.89 -21.58 -0.68
CA MET A 72 30.44 -22.84 -1.20
C MET A 72 30.40 -22.90 -2.72
N PHE A 73 29.35 -22.35 -3.34
CA PHE A 73 29.31 -22.18 -4.80
C PHE A 73 30.50 -21.34 -5.26
N PHE A 74 30.78 -20.20 -4.65
CA PHE A 74 31.90 -19.34 -5.07
C PHE A 74 33.27 -19.90 -4.73
N VAL A 75 33.44 -20.63 -3.62
CA VAL A 75 34.68 -21.37 -3.32
C VAL A 75 34.97 -22.40 -4.41
N SER A 76 33.96 -23.18 -4.81
CA SER A 76 34.08 -24.13 -5.91
C SER A 76 34.36 -23.43 -7.24
N THR A 77 33.70 -22.31 -7.50
CA THR A 77 33.84 -21.54 -8.74
C THR A 77 35.24 -20.91 -8.87
N LEU A 78 35.81 -20.47 -7.75
CA LEU A 78 37.14 -19.89 -7.70
C LEU A 78 38.23 -20.89 -8.11
N LEU A 79 38.02 -22.18 -7.80
CA LEU A 79 38.93 -23.25 -8.19
C LEU A 79 38.63 -23.80 -9.59
N SER A 80 37.34 -24.02 -9.90
CA SER A 80 36.91 -24.71 -11.12
C SER A 80 36.93 -23.84 -12.39
N ARG A 81 36.84 -22.51 -12.26
CA ARG A 81 36.77 -21.59 -13.40
C ARG A 81 38.06 -20.79 -13.64
N GLN A 82 39.18 -21.33 -13.18
CA GLN A 82 40.50 -20.84 -13.58
C GLN A 82 40.76 -21.18 -15.05
N TYR A 83 41.35 -20.27 -15.81
CA TYR A 83 41.83 -20.58 -17.15
C TYR A 83 43.06 -21.48 -17.03
N LEU A 84 42.96 -22.70 -17.59
CA LEU A 84 44.04 -23.68 -17.63
C LEU A 84 44.89 -23.46 -18.88
N ASP A 85 46.13 -23.98 -18.87
CA ASP A 85 47.03 -23.92 -20.02
C ASP A 85 46.39 -24.58 -21.25
N PRO A 86 46.11 -23.83 -22.34
CA PRO A 86 45.48 -24.38 -23.54
C PRO A 86 46.31 -25.48 -24.22
N THR A 87 47.62 -25.52 -23.99
CA THR A 87 48.51 -26.52 -24.61
C THR A 87 48.26 -27.94 -24.12
N MET A 88 47.63 -28.09 -22.95
CA MET A 88 47.31 -29.39 -22.34
C MET A 88 45.97 -29.99 -22.85
N ASN A 89 45.22 -29.27 -23.69
CA ASN A 89 43.97 -29.73 -24.32
C ASN A 89 42.95 -30.37 -23.36
N TYR A 90 42.71 -29.74 -22.20
CA TYR A 90 41.61 -30.14 -21.32
C TYR A 90 40.25 -29.80 -21.96
N THR A 91 39.29 -30.72 -21.85
CA THR A 91 37.95 -30.51 -22.42
C THR A 91 37.29 -29.28 -21.78
N GLY A 92 36.79 -28.35 -22.62
CA GLY A 92 36.14 -27.12 -22.18
C GLY A 92 37.08 -25.98 -21.74
N HIS A 93 38.40 -26.16 -21.82
CA HIS A 93 39.41 -25.13 -21.47
C HIS A 93 40.33 -24.84 -22.65
N GLU A 94 39.73 -24.48 -23.80
CA GLU A 94 40.47 -24.21 -25.05
C GLU A 94 40.92 -22.75 -25.18
N VAL A 95 40.31 -21.85 -24.41
CA VAL A 95 40.51 -20.39 -24.52
C VAL A 95 40.88 -19.82 -23.16
N ASP A 96 41.95 -19.02 -23.13
CA ASP A 96 42.36 -18.21 -21.98
C ASP A 96 42.05 -16.73 -22.25
N LEU A 97 41.11 -16.17 -21.48
CA LEU A 97 40.74 -14.75 -21.55
C LEU A 97 41.42 -13.90 -20.47
N TYR A 98 42.25 -14.50 -19.61
CA TYR A 98 42.87 -13.92 -18.41
C TYR A 98 41.89 -13.42 -17.34
N VAL A 99 40.84 -12.68 -17.72
CA VAL A 99 39.78 -12.18 -16.85
C VAL A 99 38.49 -12.99 -17.08
N PRO A 100 37.95 -13.68 -16.06
CA PRO A 100 36.75 -14.49 -16.22
C PRO A 100 35.47 -13.62 -16.13
N ILE A 101 35.19 -12.85 -17.19
CA ILE A 101 34.10 -11.85 -17.24
C ILE A 101 32.74 -12.45 -16.86
N PHE A 102 32.38 -13.61 -17.40
CA PHE A 102 31.09 -14.26 -17.10
C PHE A 102 31.01 -14.75 -15.64
N THR A 103 32.11 -15.18 -15.04
CA THR A 103 32.16 -15.55 -13.63
C THR A 103 31.97 -14.33 -12.73
N ILE A 104 32.53 -13.17 -13.12
CA ILE A 104 32.31 -11.90 -12.41
C ILE A 104 30.85 -11.46 -12.53
N CYS A 105 30.23 -11.56 -13.70
CA CYS A 105 28.80 -11.27 -13.86
C CYS A 105 27.93 -12.20 -12.99
N GLN A 106 28.24 -13.50 -12.95
CA GLN A 106 27.55 -14.45 -12.07
C GLN A 106 27.77 -14.12 -10.58
N PHE A 107 28.96 -13.63 -10.22
CA PHE A 107 29.24 -13.13 -8.89
C PHE A 107 28.30 -12.00 -8.49
N PHE A 108 28.20 -10.95 -9.32
CA PHE A 108 27.28 -9.85 -9.06
C PHE A 108 25.83 -10.30 -8.96
N PHE A 109 25.40 -11.27 -9.78
CA PHE A 109 24.03 -11.77 -9.72
C PHE A 109 23.72 -12.50 -8.41
N TYR A 110 24.49 -13.54 -8.05
CA TYR A 110 24.18 -14.34 -6.85
C TYR A 110 24.55 -13.62 -5.55
N MET A 111 25.67 -12.91 -5.49
CA MET A 111 25.99 -12.10 -4.30
C MET A 111 25.08 -10.89 -4.18
N GLY A 112 24.72 -10.25 -5.30
CA GLY A 112 23.75 -9.16 -5.29
C GLY A 112 22.40 -9.61 -4.76
N TRP A 113 21.91 -10.77 -5.20
CA TRP A 113 20.65 -11.32 -4.68
C TRP A 113 20.73 -11.66 -3.19
N LEU A 114 21.86 -12.22 -2.72
CA LEU A 114 22.08 -12.41 -1.28
C LEU A 114 22.08 -11.09 -0.51
N LYS A 115 22.71 -10.04 -1.06
CA LYS A 115 22.79 -8.72 -0.43
C LYS A 115 21.44 -8.01 -0.35
N VAL A 116 20.57 -8.19 -1.35
CA VAL A 116 19.18 -7.70 -1.27
C VAL A 116 18.45 -8.30 -0.06
N ALA A 117 18.60 -9.61 0.19
CA ALA A 117 17.99 -10.25 1.34
C ALA A 117 18.62 -9.82 2.67
N GLU A 118 19.93 -9.53 2.68
CA GLU A 118 20.65 -9.05 3.86
C GLU A 118 20.23 -7.63 4.26
N GLN A 119 20.02 -6.73 3.30
CA GLN A 119 19.50 -5.38 3.59
C GLN A 119 18.05 -5.45 4.10
N LEU A 120 17.18 -6.22 3.44
CA LEU A 120 15.76 -6.27 3.80
C LEU A 120 15.45 -7.07 5.06
N ILE A 121 16.43 -7.75 5.67
CA ILE A 121 16.19 -8.55 6.88
C ILE A 121 15.83 -7.67 8.09
N ASN A 122 16.38 -6.44 8.12
CA ASN A 122 16.10 -5.46 9.15
C ASN A 122 15.95 -4.07 8.52
N PRO A 123 14.75 -3.74 8.02
CA PRO A 123 14.50 -2.47 7.30
C PRO A 123 14.38 -1.25 8.23
N PHE A 124 14.67 -1.41 9.53
CA PHE A 124 14.61 -0.35 10.55
C PHE A 124 16.01 0.02 11.06
N GLY A 125 17.05 -0.26 10.27
CA GLY A 125 18.42 0.13 10.56
C GLY A 125 18.73 1.57 10.15
N GLU A 126 19.98 1.78 9.75
CA GLU A 126 20.52 3.06 9.26
C GLU A 126 21.09 2.94 7.84
N ASP A 127 20.76 1.86 7.12
CA ASP A 127 21.17 1.70 5.72
C ASP A 127 20.39 2.67 4.82
N ASP A 128 20.96 3.05 3.68
CA ASP A 128 20.38 4.06 2.77
C ASP A 128 18.96 3.72 2.26
N ASP A 129 18.61 2.43 2.20
CA ASP A 129 17.30 1.93 1.72
C ASP A 129 16.34 1.56 2.87
N ASP A 130 16.73 1.80 4.13
CA ASP A 130 15.88 1.54 5.29
C ASP A 130 14.73 2.56 5.42
N PHE A 131 13.75 2.23 6.25
CA PHE A 131 12.63 3.13 6.50
C PHE A 131 13.08 4.37 7.30
N GLU A 132 12.72 5.55 6.78
CA GLU A 132 12.90 6.84 7.44
C GLU A 132 11.91 7.05 8.61
N VAL A 133 12.10 6.29 9.69
CA VAL A 133 11.19 6.26 10.85
C VAL A 133 11.18 7.60 11.59
N ASN A 134 12.34 8.25 11.74
CA ASN A 134 12.44 9.54 12.43
C ASN A 134 11.59 10.61 11.73
N TRP A 135 11.69 10.71 10.40
CA TRP A 135 10.86 11.60 9.61
C TRP A 135 9.37 11.29 9.77
N CYS A 136 9.00 10.00 9.76
CA CYS A 136 7.61 9.58 9.95
C CYS A 136 7.06 10.01 11.31
N ILE A 137 7.84 9.90 12.38
CA ILE A 137 7.45 10.32 13.74
C ILE A 137 7.22 11.83 13.78
N ASP A 138 8.19 12.62 13.30
CA ASP A 138 8.11 14.08 13.31
C ASP A 138 6.90 14.57 12.49
N ARG A 139 6.74 14.06 11.28
CA ARG A 139 5.63 14.39 10.38
C ARG A 139 4.28 14.04 11.00
N ASN A 140 4.16 12.87 11.62
CA ASN A 140 2.89 12.43 12.22
C ASN A 140 2.55 13.24 13.47
N LEU A 141 3.54 13.59 14.29
CA LEU A 141 3.35 14.43 15.47
C LEU A 141 2.88 15.83 15.06
N GLU A 142 3.52 16.45 14.07
CA GLU A 142 3.16 17.79 13.61
C GLU A 142 1.74 17.82 13.01
N ILE A 143 1.44 16.92 12.07
CA ILE A 143 0.15 16.92 11.36
C ILE A 143 -0.99 16.55 12.31
N SER A 144 -0.79 15.58 13.21
CA SER A 144 -1.84 15.18 14.16
C SER A 144 -2.21 16.34 15.08
N MET A 145 -1.22 17.05 15.63
CA MET A 145 -1.45 18.21 16.49
C MET A 145 -2.08 19.37 15.71
N LEU A 146 -1.62 19.64 14.49
CA LEU A 146 -2.19 20.68 13.63
C LEU A 146 -3.66 20.39 13.29
N ALA A 147 -4.00 19.13 13.01
CA ALA A 147 -5.36 18.72 12.67
C ALA A 147 -6.34 18.89 13.83
N VAL A 148 -5.94 18.51 15.05
CA VAL A 148 -6.83 18.54 16.23
C VAL A 148 -6.91 19.92 16.89
N ASP A 149 -5.91 20.78 16.72
CA ASP A 149 -5.87 22.11 17.30
C ASP A 149 -6.24 23.19 16.27
N GLN A 150 -5.33 23.45 15.32
CA GLN A 150 -5.48 24.58 14.41
C GLN A 150 -6.60 24.39 13.40
N MET A 151 -6.86 23.17 12.93
CA MET A 151 -7.91 22.88 11.95
C MET A 151 -9.26 22.52 12.57
N TYR A 152 -9.36 22.44 13.90
CA TYR A 152 -10.61 22.07 14.56
C TYR A 152 -11.73 23.05 14.22
N SER A 153 -12.81 22.52 13.64
CA SER A 153 -13.99 23.29 13.19
C SER A 153 -13.68 24.45 12.24
N LYS A 154 -12.50 24.47 11.60
CA LYS A 154 -12.17 25.43 10.55
C LYS A 154 -12.40 24.78 9.19
N HIS A 155 -13.36 25.31 8.45
CA HIS A 155 -13.66 24.88 7.10
C HIS A 155 -13.67 26.08 6.15
N PRO A 156 -13.38 25.88 4.84
CA PRO A 156 -13.52 26.95 3.86
C PRO A 156 -14.98 27.45 3.80
N LYS A 157 -15.16 28.66 3.28
CA LYS A 157 -16.50 29.20 3.04
C LYS A 157 -17.19 28.35 1.97
N MET A 158 -18.42 27.92 2.24
CA MET A 158 -19.21 27.19 1.25
C MET A 158 -19.51 28.10 0.06
N GLN A 159 -19.16 27.63 -1.13
CA GLN A 159 -19.40 28.30 -2.41
C GLN A 159 -19.94 27.27 -3.40
N ARG A 160 -20.71 27.73 -4.40
CA ARG A 160 -21.07 26.87 -5.53
C ARG A 160 -19.81 26.56 -6.32
N ASP A 161 -19.62 25.31 -6.69
CA ASP A 161 -18.50 24.92 -7.54
C ASP A 161 -18.70 25.42 -8.98
N LEU A 162 -17.64 25.31 -9.78
CA LEU A 162 -17.63 25.78 -11.18
C LEU A 162 -18.68 25.08 -12.06
N TYR A 163 -19.05 23.85 -11.71
CA TYR A 163 -19.93 22.97 -12.48
C TYR A 163 -21.35 22.85 -11.90
N TRP A 164 -21.73 23.73 -10.95
CA TRP A 164 -22.98 23.64 -10.19
C TRP A 164 -24.27 23.46 -11.03
N ASN A 165 -24.33 24.04 -12.23
CA ASN A 165 -25.51 23.95 -13.12
C ASN A 165 -25.30 23.00 -14.32
N ILE A 166 -24.15 22.31 -14.40
CA ILE A 166 -23.77 21.48 -15.55
C ILE A 166 -23.91 20.01 -15.12
N PRO A 167 -24.88 19.26 -15.66
CA PRO A 167 -25.13 17.88 -15.21
C PRO A 167 -23.99 16.92 -15.58
N ASN A 168 -23.35 17.13 -16.73
CA ASN A 168 -22.24 16.33 -17.22
C ASN A 168 -21.02 17.24 -17.47
N PRO A 169 -20.25 17.59 -16.42
CA PRO A 169 -19.10 18.47 -16.57
C PRO A 169 -17.95 17.77 -17.29
N ASP A 170 -17.39 18.46 -18.29
CA ASP A 170 -16.18 18.02 -18.99
C ASP A 170 -14.98 18.79 -18.42
N VAL A 171 -14.12 18.08 -17.69
CA VAL A 171 -12.94 18.68 -17.05
C VAL A 171 -11.84 18.92 -18.11
N PRO A 172 -11.19 20.09 -18.12
CA PRO A 172 -10.18 20.39 -19.12
C PRO A 172 -8.91 19.54 -18.91
N TYR A 173 -8.30 19.14 -20.02
CA TYR A 173 -7.02 18.45 -20.06
C TYR A 173 -5.92 19.39 -20.56
N THR A 174 -4.69 19.19 -20.11
CA THR A 174 -3.54 19.87 -20.69
C THR A 174 -3.21 19.24 -22.05
N ALA A 175 -2.48 19.95 -22.91
CA ALA A 175 -2.16 19.44 -24.25
C ALA A 175 -1.43 18.07 -24.21
N ALA A 176 -0.60 17.84 -23.20
CA ALA A 176 0.11 16.56 -23.01
C ALA A 176 -0.82 15.42 -22.54
N SER A 177 -1.84 15.73 -21.74
CA SER A 177 -2.77 14.72 -21.21
C SER A 177 -4.02 14.51 -22.07
N ALA A 178 -4.19 15.28 -23.16
CA ALA A 178 -5.34 15.17 -24.06
C ALA A 178 -5.54 13.74 -24.60
N ASN A 179 -4.45 13.02 -24.87
CA ASN A 179 -4.49 11.64 -25.35
C ASN A 179 -5.00 10.64 -24.28
N HIS A 180 -5.04 11.02 -23.01
CA HIS A 180 -5.57 10.19 -21.92
C HIS A 180 -7.08 10.38 -21.70
N LYS A 181 -7.70 11.32 -22.41
CA LYS A 181 -9.15 11.47 -22.38
C LYS A 181 -9.78 10.33 -23.19
N VAL A 182 -10.18 9.29 -22.48
CA VAL A 182 -10.82 8.09 -23.02
C VAL A 182 -12.29 8.06 -22.62
N GLU A 183 -13.09 7.35 -23.42
CA GLU A 183 -14.48 7.10 -23.04
C GLU A 183 -14.55 6.18 -21.82
N PRO A 184 -15.58 6.34 -20.96
CA PRO A 184 -15.76 5.47 -19.80
C PRO A 184 -15.82 4.00 -20.21
N PHE A 185 -15.12 3.15 -19.47
CA PHE A 185 -15.18 1.71 -19.70
C PHE A 185 -16.55 1.14 -19.33
N MET A 186 -17.31 0.68 -20.32
CA MET A 186 -18.68 0.18 -20.16
C MET A 186 -18.76 -1.32 -19.81
N GLY A 187 -17.63 -2.02 -19.74
CA GLY A 187 -17.56 -3.47 -19.55
C GLY A 187 -17.32 -4.24 -20.85
N SER A 188 -16.66 -5.39 -20.76
CA SER A 188 -16.27 -6.21 -21.92
C SER A 188 -17.46 -6.84 -22.66
N THR A 189 -18.62 -6.95 -22.00
CA THR A 189 -19.85 -7.54 -22.56
C THR A 189 -20.87 -6.49 -23.02
N PHE A 190 -20.52 -5.20 -23.05
CA PHE A 190 -21.48 -4.12 -23.36
C PHE A 190 -22.16 -4.29 -24.73
N ASP A 191 -21.43 -4.78 -25.74
CA ASP A 191 -21.99 -5.05 -27.08
C ASP A 191 -22.46 -6.50 -27.27
N MET A 192 -22.55 -7.29 -26.19
CA MET A 192 -23.04 -8.67 -26.24
C MET A 192 -24.55 -8.69 -26.43
N ARG A 193 -25.01 -8.94 -27.65
CA ARG A 193 -26.43 -9.11 -27.97
C ARG A 193 -26.83 -10.58 -27.84
N LEU A 194 -27.53 -10.93 -26.77
CA LEU A 194 -28.07 -12.29 -26.57
C LEU A 194 -29.31 -12.52 -27.44
N PRO A 195 -29.40 -13.62 -28.21
CA PRO A 195 -30.64 -14.04 -28.86
C PRO A 195 -31.73 -14.29 -27.81
N LYS A 196 -32.95 -13.80 -28.06
CA LYS A 196 -34.08 -13.90 -27.12
C LYS A 196 -34.40 -15.33 -26.67
N GLU A 197 -34.06 -16.32 -27.47
CA GLU A 197 -34.29 -17.76 -27.21
C GLU A 197 -33.39 -18.34 -26.11
N ASN A 198 -32.21 -17.74 -25.86
CA ASN A 198 -31.24 -18.24 -24.89
C ASN A 198 -31.26 -17.47 -23.56
N VAL A 199 -32.18 -16.51 -23.40
CA VAL A 199 -32.31 -15.73 -22.17
C VAL A 199 -33.23 -16.46 -21.20
N GLN A 200 -32.66 -17.25 -20.29
CA GLN A 200 -33.40 -17.76 -19.13
C GLN A 200 -33.56 -16.62 -18.11
N ILE A 201 -34.71 -15.95 -18.13
CA ILE A 201 -35.06 -14.95 -17.12
C ILE A 201 -35.56 -15.70 -15.87
N PRO A 202 -34.94 -15.50 -14.69
CA PRO A 202 -35.50 -16.03 -13.44
C PRO A 202 -36.91 -15.43 -13.22
N GLU A 203 -37.91 -16.28 -13.00
CA GLU A 203 -39.35 -15.90 -12.87
C GLU A 203 -39.58 -14.71 -11.92
N ASN A 204 -38.79 -14.61 -10.85
CA ASN A 204 -38.88 -13.54 -9.85
C ASN A 204 -38.48 -12.13 -10.32
N ARG A 205 -38.07 -11.95 -11.59
CA ARG A 205 -37.62 -10.65 -12.15
C ARG A 205 -38.47 -10.17 -13.34
N MET A 206 -39.52 -10.90 -13.70
CA MET A 206 -40.40 -10.54 -14.82
C MET A 206 -41.24 -9.29 -14.57
N ASP A 207 -41.58 -9.00 -13.31
CA ASP A 207 -42.39 -7.82 -12.97
C ASP A 207 -41.60 -6.51 -13.14
N LEU A 208 -40.30 -6.52 -12.80
CA LEU A 208 -39.41 -5.36 -12.96
C LEU A 208 -39.18 -4.97 -14.44
N LEU A 209 -39.35 -5.91 -15.38
CA LEU A 209 -39.17 -5.65 -16.81
C LEU A 209 -40.40 -4.99 -17.45
N LYS A 210 -41.60 -5.17 -16.87
CA LYS A 210 -42.82 -4.48 -17.34
C LYS A 210 -42.74 -2.98 -17.04
N ASP A 211 -42.33 -2.62 -15.84
CA ASP A 211 -42.20 -1.22 -15.41
C ASP A 211 -41.17 -0.43 -16.23
N ILE A 212 -40.09 -1.07 -16.67
CA ILE A 212 -39.04 -0.45 -17.52
C ILE A 212 -39.52 -0.25 -18.97
N ASN A 213 -40.38 -1.12 -19.48
CA ASN A 213 -40.94 -0.95 -20.83
C ASN A 213 -42.04 0.12 -20.84
N ASP A 214 -42.90 0.18 -19.82
CA ASP A 214 -43.97 1.19 -19.73
C ASP A 214 -43.42 2.62 -19.55
N SER A 215 -42.27 2.77 -18.86
CA SER A 215 -41.60 4.07 -18.71
C SER A 215 -40.87 4.55 -19.97
N LYS A 216 -40.52 3.66 -20.91
CA LYS A 216 -39.96 4.04 -22.22
C LYS A 216 -41.03 4.42 -23.24
N VAL A 217 -42.24 3.87 -23.14
CA VAL A 217 -43.36 4.19 -24.04
C VAL A 217 -43.95 5.57 -23.75
N ASN A 218 -43.92 6.04 -22.50
CA ASN A 218 -44.48 7.34 -22.11
C ASN A 218 -43.54 8.55 -22.33
N ASN A 219 -42.32 8.33 -22.85
CA ASN A 219 -41.33 9.38 -23.11
C ASN A 219 -41.01 9.54 -24.62
N GLN A 220 -41.92 9.10 -25.51
CA GLN A 220 -41.92 9.45 -26.93
C GLN A 220 -43.08 10.37 -27.27
#